data_AF-A0A246J186-F1
#
_entry.id   AF-A0A246J186-F1
#
_cell.length_a   1.000
_cell.length_b   1.000
_cell.length_c   1.000
_cell.angle_alpha   90.00
_cell.angle_beta   90.00
_cell.angle_gamma   90.00
#
_symmetry.space_group_name_H-M   'P 1'
#
loop_
_entity.id
_entity.type
_entity.pdbx_description
1 polymer ?
#
loop_
_entity_poly.entity_id
_entity_poly.type
_entity_poly.pdbx_seq_one_letter_code
_entity_poly.pdbx_strand_id
1 'polypeptide(L)'
;MRLQEVGIDGLRARLRGDGVTLRLAPFVVRVRSDLAHLADDIAAMYRDFDLADDDAFVDFHVAVLRSPHWLSRLRGRAEFWFDGQRSFTPLPAAQALAMLEWGINWCIAAHAHQFLLIHAAVLERGGRALVMPAPPGSGKSTLCAALAHRGWRLLSDELGLLDMTTGLIHGMARPINLKNASIPLIRDFLPEARFSASMPNTSKGTVALVRAPQDAIAARLAPARPAWVVLPTWRADVPARLAPIERARAFMDLAEQSFNYDLHGQAGFRALGRLVDTCECYRFEYSRLDEALAHFESLAEGAE
;
A
#
# COMPACT_ATOMS: atom_id res chain seq x y z
N MET A 1 -18.18 11.51 -7.75
CA MET A 1 -17.42 11.73 -9.00
C MET A 1 -16.14 10.93 -8.93
N ARG A 2 -15.80 10.17 -9.98
CA ARG A 2 -14.53 9.44 -10.07
C ARG A 2 -13.45 10.32 -10.69
N LEU A 3 -12.18 10.07 -10.35
CA LEU A 3 -11.04 10.85 -10.86
C LEU A 3 -11.02 10.92 -12.40
N GLN A 4 -11.30 9.81 -13.08
CA GLN A 4 -11.34 9.75 -14.55
C GLN A 4 -12.35 10.70 -15.21
N GLU A 5 -13.40 11.10 -14.50
CA GLU A 5 -14.46 11.99 -15.01
C GLU A 5 -13.99 13.45 -15.10
N VAL A 6 -12.91 13.81 -14.40
CA VAL A 6 -12.34 15.18 -14.41
C VAL A 6 -11.57 15.46 -15.71
N GLY A 7 -11.08 14.43 -16.39
CA GLY A 7 -10.18 14.56 -17.53
C GLY A 7 -8.78 15.06 -17.14
N ILE A 8 -7.79 14.85 -18.02
CA ILE A 8 -6.38 15.14 -17.68
C ILE A 8 -6.08 16.63 -17.52
N ASP A 9 -6.68 17.50 -18.34
CA ASP A 9 -6.44 18.94 -18.25
C ASP A 9 -7.11 19.55 -17.02
N GLY A 10 -8.33 19.09 -16.70
CA GLY A 10 -9.00 19.43 -15.45
C GLY A 10 -8.19 18.98 -14.23
N LEU A 11 -7.63 17.76 -14.29
CA LEU A 11 -6.78 17.23 -13.22
C LEU A 11 -5.52 18.09 -13.02
N ARG A 12 -4.82 18.42 -14.11
CA ARG A 12 -3.63 19.30 -14.08
C ARG A 12 -3.95 20.68 -13.52
N ALA A 13 -5.09 21.26 -13.90
CA ALA A 13 -5.53 22.55 -13.38
C ALA A 13 -5.82 22.50 -11.87
N ARG A 14 -6.57 21.48 -11.41
CA ARG A 14 -6.87 21.29 -9.99
C ARG A 14 -5.62 21.05 -9.15
N LEU A 15 -4.70 20.19 -9.60
CA LEU A 15 -3.45 19.91 -8.89
C LEU A 15 -2.58 21.17 -8.69
N ARG A 16 -2.56 22.09 -9.68
CA ARG A 16 -1.81 23.36 -9.59
C ARG A 16 -2.51 24.39 -8.69
N GLY A 17 -3.84 24.38 -8.67
CA GLY A 17 -4.67 25.25 -7.84
C GLY A 17 -4.85 24.70 -6.43
N ASP A 18 -6.10 24.50 -6.03
CA ASP A 18 -6.51 24.10 -4.68
C ASP A 18 -6.23 22.63 -4.35
N GLY A 19 -5.96 21.80 -5.37
CA GLY A 19 -5.66 20.38 -5.24
C GLY A 19 -6.80 19.47 -5.63
N VAL A 20 -6.55 18.17 -5.49
CA VAL A 20 -7.50 17.09 -5.79
C VAL A 20 -7.70 16.28 -4.53
N THR A 21 -8.95 16.11 -4.12
CA THR A 21 -9.35 15.39 -2.91
C THR A 21 -9.62 13.91 -3.23
N LEU A 22 -8.62 13.05 -3.05
CA LEU A 22 -8.76 11.61 -3.25
C LEU A 22 -9.37 10.95 -2.00
N ARG A 23 -10.47 10.21 -2.17
CA ARG A 23 -11.05 9.38 -1.11
C ARG A 23 -10.36 8.00 -1.10
N LEU A 24 -9.25 7.91 -0.36
CA LEU A 24 -8.46 6.68 -0.23
C LEU A 24 -9.09 5.67 0.73
N ALA A 25 -9.91 6.14 1.67
CA ALA A 25 -10.60 5.39 2.73
C ALA A 25 -9.66 4.56 3.65
N PRO A 26 -9.77 4.69 4.99
CA PRO A 26 -10.69 5.56 5.71
C PRO A 26 -10.34 7.05 5.60
N PHE A 27 -9.25 7.40 4.91
CA PHE A 27 -8.77 8.78 4.80
C PHE A 27 -9.20 9.49 3.51
N VAL A 28 -9.28 10.81 3.59
CA VAL A 28 -9.35 11.74 2.45
C VAL A 28 -8.04 12.52 2.38
N VAL A 29 -7.39 12.49 1.20
CA VAL A 29 -6.11 13.16 0.96
C VAL A 29 -6.28 14.22 -0.10
N ARG A 30 -5.91 15.47 0.21
CA ARG A 30 -5.83 16.54 -0.78
C ARG A 30 -4.42 16.62 -1.34
N VAL A 31 -4.28 16.36 -2.63
CA VAL A 31 -3.00 16.36 -3.33
C VAL A 31 -2.86 17.62 -4.17
N ARG A 32 -1.70 18.28 -4.09
CA ARG A 32 -1.30 19.39 -4.97
C ARG A 32 0.03 19.09 -5.67
N SER A 33 0.21 19.64 -6.86
CA SER A 33 1.45 19.49 -7.63
C SER A 33 1.56 20.52 -8.75
N ASP A 34 2.77 21.03 -8.97
CA ASP A 34 3.14 21.83 -10.16
C ASP A 34 3.83 20.99 -11.25
N LEU A 35 4.01 19.69 -11.01
CA LEU A 35 4.61 18.72 -11.92
C LEU A 35 3.55 18.12 -12.84
N ALA A 36 3.63 18.43 -14.14
CA ALA A 36 2.66 17.95 -15.13
C ALA A 36 2.60 16.43 -15.23
N HIS A 37 3.75 15.75 -15.19
CA HIS A 37 3.83 14.29 -15.29
C HIS A 37 3.23 13.57 -14.07
N LEU A 38 3.26 14.18 -12.88
CA LEU A 38 2.60 13.61 -11.71
C LEU A 38 1.08 13.58 -11.88
N ALA A 39 0.49 14.52 -12.62
CA ALA A 39 -0.93 14.46 -12.97
C ALA A 39 -1.23 13.25 -13.86
N ASP A 40 -0.35 12.94 -14.82
CA ASP A 40 -0.49 11.78 -15.71
C ASP A 40 -0.37 10.47 -14.91
N ASP A 41 0.59 10.40 -13.99
CA ASP A 41 0.78 9.27 -13.06
C ASP A 41 -0.45 9.05 -12.16
N ILE A 42 -0.99 10.12 -11.56
CA ILE A 42 -2.21 10.06 -10.73
C ILE A 42 -3.41 9.63 -11.59
N ALA A 43 -3.59 10.20 -12.78
CA ALA A 43 -4.66 9.80 -13.70
C ALA A 43 -4.59 8.32 -14.09
N ALA A 44 -3.38 7.76 -14.22
CA ALA A 44 -3.18 6.37 -14.57
C ALA A 44 -3.41 5.43 -13.39
N MET A 45 -2.84 5.74 -12.23
CA MET A 45 -2.80 4.84 -11.07
C MET A 45 -4.01 4.96 -10.15
N TYR A 46 -4.63 6.14 -10.07
CA TYR A 46 -5.78 6.43 -9.21
C TYR A 46 -7.08 6.64 -9.99
N ARG A 47 -7.11 6.24 -11.27
CA ARG A 47 -8.20 6.48 -12.23
C ARG A 47 -9.62 6.24 -11.69
N ASP A 48 -9.84 5.14 -10.98
CA ASP A 48 -11.16 4.71 -10.51
C ASP A 48 -11.48 5.18 -9.07
N PHE A 49 -10.58 5.93 -8.44
CA PHE A 49 -10.83 6.44 -7.10
C PHE A 49 -11.87 7.56 -7.13
N ASP A 50 -12.71 7.58 -6.10
CA ASP A 50 -13.67 8.65 -5.93
C ASP A 50 -12.97 9.91 -5.42
N LEU A 51 -13.46 11.05 -5.90
CA LEU A 51 -13.14 12.35 -5.35
C LEU A 51 -14.10 12.67 -4.22
N ALA A 52 -13.57 13.20 -3.12
CA ALA A 52 -14.40 13.76 -2.06
C ALA A 52 -14.93 15.14 -2.47
N ASP A 53 -16.09 15.49 -1.94
CA ASP A 53 -16.72 16.80 -2.16
C ASP A 53 -15.82 17.94 -1.62
N ASP A 54 -16.00 19.15 -2.14
CA ASP A 54 -15.09 20.27 -1.85
C ASP A 54 -15.13 20.69 -0.37
N ASP A 55 -16.25 20.47 0.30
CA ASP A 55 -16.52 20.73 1.73
C ASP A 55 -16.22 19.53 2.64
N ALA A 56 -15.81 18.38 2.08
CA ALA A 56 -15.47 17.21 2.88
C ALA A 56 -14.25 17.48 3.77
N PHE A 57 -14.26 16.88 4.96
CA PHE A 57 -13.09 16.86 5.83
C PHE A 57 -11.91 16.16 5.13
N VAL A 58 -10.73 16.77 5.20
CA VAL A 58 -9.50 16.25 4.60
C VAL A 58 -8.54 15.91 5.72
N ASP A 59 -8.15 14.63 5.81
CA ASP A 59 -7.23 14.17 6.83
C ASP A 59 -5.80 14.66 6.59
N PHE A 60 -5.36 14.66 5.33
CA PHE A 60 -3.98 15.01 4.97
C PHE A 60 -3.93 15.96 3.77
N HIS A 61 -3.33 17.14 3.95
CA HIS A 61 -3.02 18.05 2.85
C HIS A 61 -1.56 17.85 2.43
N VAL A 62 -1.37 17.26 1.26
CA VAL A 62 -0.04 16.94 0.72
C VAL A 62 0.24 17.66 -0.58
N ALA A 63 1.49 18.01 -0.81
CA ALA A 63 1.93 18.53 -2.10
C ALA A 63 3.27 17.97 -2.53
N VAL A 64 3.43 17.72 -3.83
CA VAL A 64 4.73 17.42 -4.45
C VAL A 64 5.04 18.55 -5.42
N LEU A 65 5.97 19.42 -5.02
CA LEU A 65 6.26 20.66 -5.74
C LEU A 65 7.70 20.67 -6.21
N ARG A 66 7.99 21.33 -7.33
CA ARG A 66 9.38 21.64 -7.70
C ARG A 66 10.05 22.40 -6.57
N SER A 67 11.31 22.08 -6.30
CA SER A 67 12.06 22.77 -5.26
C SER A 67 12.15 24.27 -5.60
N PRO A 68 11.81 25.17 -4.65
CA PRO A 68 11.89 26.61 -4.89
C PRO A 68 13.35 27.11 -4.94
N HIS A 69 14.29 26.32 -4.41
CA HIS A 69 15.71 26.65 -4.40
C HIS A 69 16.31 26.53 -5.80
N TRP A 70 16.91 27.61 -6.31
CA TRP A 70 17.39 27.70 -7.69
C TRP A 70 18.35 26.55 -8.08
N LEU A 71 19.31 26.18 -7.23
CA LEU A 71 20.23 25.05 -7.48
C LEU A 71 19.49 23.71 -7.56
N SER A 72 18.56 23.46 -6.64
CA SER A 72 17.76 22.24 -6.63
C SER A 72 16.81 22.17 -7.83
N ARG A 73 16.27 23.31 -8.24
CA ARG A 73 15.40 23.44 -9.43
C ARG A 73 16.17 23.18 -10.71
N LEU A 74 17.38 23.70 -10.86
CA LEU A 74 18.28 23.40 -11.99
C LEU A 74 18.63 21.91 -12.05
N ARG A 75 18.75 21.26 -10.89
CA ARG A 75 18.95 19.81 -10.77
C ARG A 75 17.66 18.99 -10.89
N GLY A 76 16.54 19.63 -11.26
CA GLY A 76 15.25 18.96 -11.47
C GLY A 76 14.70 18.27 -10.23
N ARG A 77 14.86 18.84 -9.04
CA ARG A 77 14.36 18.26 -7.78
C ARG A 77 12.96 18.72 -7.42
N ALA A 78 12.24 17.86 -6.72
CA ALA A 78 10.95 18.10 -6.12
C ALA A 78 11.01 17.89 -4.60
N GLU A 79 10.03 18.46 -3.89
CA GLU A 79 9.89 18.44 -2.45
C GLU A 79 8.48 17.96 -2.09
N PHE A 80 8.39 17.16 -1.04
CA PHE A 80 7.12 16.76 -0.45
C PHE A 80 6.77 17.71 0.69
N TRP A 81 5.53 18.15 0.71
CA TRP A 81 4.96 19.04 1.70
C TRP A 81 3.76 18.37 2.36
N PHE A 82 3.64 18.54 3.68
CA PHE A 82 2.49 18.15 4.48
C PHE A 82 2.06 19.36 5.31
N ASP A 83 0.79 19.75 5.21
CA ASP A 83 0.20 20.90 5.92
C ASP A 83 1.03 22.20 5.80
N GLY A 84 1.58 22.43 4.60
CA GLY A 84 2.39 23.61 4.30
C GLY A 84 3.82 23.57 4.83
N GLN A 85 4.27 22.45 5.40
CA GLN A 85 5.64 22.25 5.84
C GLN A 85 6.35 21.19 4.99
N ARG A 86 7.65 21.37 4.74
CA ARG A 86 8.48 20.41 4.01
C ARG A 86 8.86 19.23 4.92
N SER A 87 8.50 18.00 4.54
CA SER A 87 8.65 16.83 5.42
C SER A 87 9.78 15.85 5.04
N PHE A 88 10.46 16.03 3.90
CA PHE A 88 11.58 15.16 3.47
C PHE A 88 12.70 15.91 2.74
N THR A 89 13.82 15.20 2.54
CA THR A 89 14.89 15.62 1.64
C THR A 89 14.38 15.66 0.18
N PRO A 90 14.71 16.71 -0.59
CA PRO A 90 14.30 16.81 -1.99
C PRO A 90 14.82 15.64 -2.84
N LEU A 91 13.95 15.03 -3.66
CA LEU A 91 14.29 13.95 -4.60
C LEU A 91 14.23 14.44 -6.05
N PRO A 92 14.80 13.72 -7.04
CA PRO A 92 14.55 14.01 -8.44
C PRO A 92 13.05 14.05 -8.76
N ALA A 93 12.59 15.04 -9.52
CA ALA A 93 11.18 15.20 -9.88
C ALA A 93 10.62 14.01 -10.67
N ALA A 94 11.47 13.25 -11.35
CA ALA A 94 11.10 11.99 -11.99
C ALA A 94 10.61 10.92 -11.00
N GLN A 95 10.91 11.06 -9.70
CA GLN A 95 10.48 10.17 -8.61
C GLN A 95 9.24 10.70 -7.87
N ALA A 96 8.53 11.69 -8.45
CA ALA A 96 7.41 12.37 -7.79
C ALA A 96 6.28 11.43 -7.35
N LEU A 97 5.95 10.42 -8.16
CA LEU A 97 4.93 9.44 -7.79
C LEU A 97 5.36 8.62 -6.57
N ALA A 98 6.59 8.10 -6.54
CA ALA A 98 7.13 7.40 -5.36
C ALA A 98 7.19 8.31 -4.13
N MET A 99 7.56 9.58 -4.30
CA MET A 99 7.56 10.58 -3.24
C MET A 99 6.16 10.79 -2.67
N LEU A 100 5.13 10.90 -3.52
CA LEU A 100 3.74 10.99 -3.10
C LEU A 100 3.32 9.76 -2.29
N GLU A 101 3.59 8.56 -2.81
CA GLU A 101 3.22 7.31 -2.14
C GLU A 101 3.84 7.20 -0.74
N TRP A 102 5.15 7.45 -0.62
CA TRP A 102 5.87 7.39 0.64
C TRP A 102 5.45 8.49 1.60
N GLY A 103 5.19 9.68 1.07
CA GLY A 103 4.74 10.79 1.88
C GLY A 103 3.35 10.54 2.48
N ILE A 104 2.40 9.99 1.71
CA ILE A 104 1.09 9.58 2.24
C ILE A 104 1.27 8.47 3.29
N ASN A 105 2.14 7.48 3.06
CA ASN A 105 2.39 6.43 4.06
C ASN A 105 2.94 7.01 5.36
N TRP A 106 3.86 7.97 5.28
CA TRP A 106 4.38 8.65 6.45
C TRP A 106 3.30 9.48 7.17
N CYS A 107 2.44 10.20 6.42
CA CYS A 107 1.33 10.95 7.02
C CYS A 107 0.43 10.02 7.85
N ILE A 108 0.08 8.86 7.28
CA ILE A 108 -0.72 7.85 7.97
C ILE A 108 0.03 7.29 9.18
N ALA A 109 1.28 6.88 9.01
CA ALA A 109 2.10 6.31 10.08
C ALA A 109 2.29 7.26 11.27
N ALA A 110 2.40 8.56 11.00
CA ALA A 110 2.68 9.59 11.99
C ALA A 110 1.43 10.17 12.67
N HIS A 111 0.23 9.97 12.13
CA HIS A 111 -0.98 10.65 12.63
C HIS A 111 -2.21 9.74 12.81
N ALA A 112 -2.29 8.61 12.11
CA ALA A 112 -3.47 7.73 12.16
C ALA A 112 -3.45 6.76 13.36
N HIS A 113 -3.20 7.29 14.56
CA HIS A 113 -3.07 6.49 15.78
C HIS A 113 -4.38 5.89 16.26
N GLN A 114 -5.55 6.25 15.71
CA GLN A 114 -6.78 5.51 15.99
C GLN A 114 -6.73 4.04 15.54
N PHE A 115 -5.78 3.69 14.65
CA PHE A 115 -5.50 2.32 14.24
C PHE A 115 -4.17 1.83 14.82
N LEU A 116 -4.06 0.51 15.01
CA LEU A 116 -2.75 -0.14 15.10
C LEU A 116 -2.25 -0.40 13.68
N LEU A 117 -1.10 0.20 13.35
CA LEU A 117 -0.57 0.22 11.99
C LEU A 117 0.45 -0.88 11.80
N ILE A 118 0.11 -1.88 10.98
CA ILE A 118 0.96 -3.04 10.72
C ILE A 118 1.61 -2.88 9.34
N HIS A 119 2.94 -2.95 9.27
CA HIS A 119 3.68 -3.05 8.02
C HIS A 119 3.46 -4.44 7.40
N ALA A 120 2.40 -4.56 6.61
CA ALA A 120 2.00 -5.81 6.00
C ALA A 120 1.30 -5.56 4.67
N ALA A 121 1.41 -6.53 3.78
CA ALA A 121 0.45 -6.68 2.70
C ALA A 121 -0.77 -7.37 3.28
N VAL A 122 -1.94 -6.83 3.00
CA VAL A 122 -3.23 -7.33 3.46
C VAL A 122 -4.11 -7.57 2.23
N LEU A 123 -4.56 -8.80 2.09
CA LEU A 123 -5.54 -9.19 1.08
C LEU A 123 -6.75 -9.83 1.75
N GLU A 124 -7.85 -9.97 1.02
CA GLU A 124 -9.08 -10.57 1.51
C GLU A 124 -9.65 -11.59 0.52
N ARG A 125 -10.24 -12.65 1.07
CA ARG A 125 -11.01 -13.66 0.34
C ARG A 125 -12.20 -14.08 1.21
N GLY A 126 -13.42 -14.02 0.68
CA GLY A 126 -14.62 -14.43 1.42
C GLY A 126 -14.89 -13.67 2.74
N GLY A 127 -14.51 -12.39 2.82
CA GLY A 127 -14.58 -11.55 4.03
C GLY A 127 -13.45 -11.78 5.03
N ARG A 128 -12.52 -12.69 4.74
CA ARG A 128 -11.41 -13.11 5.61
C ARG A 128 -10.09 -12.50 5.15
N ALA A 129 -9.38 -11.84 6.06
CA ALA A 129 -8.14 -11.14 5.76
C ALA A 129 -6.93 -12.07 5.92
N LEU A 130 -6.08 -12.06 4.91
CA LEU A 130 -4.71 -12.56 4.92
C LEU A 130 -3.78 -11.39 5.25
N VAL A 131 -3.07 -11.48 6.38
CA VAL A 131 -2.06 -10.51 6.81
C VAL A 131 -0.68 -11.09 6.54
N MET A 132 0.11 -10.43 5.71
CA MET A 132 1.47 -10.82 5.38
C MET A 132 2.48 -9.81 5.92
N PRO A 133 2.82 -9.86 7.21
CA PRO A 133 3.90 -9.06 7.77
C PRO A 133 5.22 -9.64 7.26
N ALA A 134 6.10 -8.79 6.73
CA ALA A 134 7.41 -9.27 6.28
C ALA A 134 8.42 -8.14 6.18
N PRO A 135 9.70 -8.41 6.51
CA PRO A 135 10.77 -7.45 6.31
C PRO A 135 10.94 -7.11 4.81
N PRO A 136 11.55 -5.96 4.49
CA PRO A 136 11.88 -5.61 3.11
C PRO A 136 12.70 -6.71 2.41
N GLY A 137 12.36 -7.02 1.16
CA GLY A 137 13.08 -8.01 0.34
C GLY A 137 12.55 -9.46 0.45
N SER A 138 11.57 -9.71 1.31
CA SER A 138 10.89 -11.02 1.49
C SER A 138 10.03 -11.50 0.32
N GLY A 139 9.83 -10.67 -0.72
CA GLY A 139 8.92 -10.96 -1.84
C GLY A 139 7.45 -10.56 -1.59
N LYS A 140 7.12 -9.98 -0.44
CA LYS A 140 5.76 -9.57 -0.03
C LYS A 140 4.97 -8.82 -1.11
N SER A 141 5.52 -7.73 -1.66
CA SER A 141 4.81 -6.91 -2.67
C SER A 141 4.62 -7.65 -3.99
N THR A 142 5.55 -8.54 -4.35
CA THR A 142 5.47 -9.40 -5.53
C THR A 142 4.35 -10.43 -5.37
N LEU A 143 4.30 -11.11 -4.23
CA LEU A 143 3.24 -12.07 -3.90
C LEU A 143 1.88 -11.37 -3.77
N CYS A 144 1.84 -10.20 -3.14
CA CYS A 144 0.66 -9.37 -3.03
C CYS A 144 0.09 -8.99 -4.41
N ALA A 145 0.94 -8.54 -5.34
CA ALA A 145 0.50 -8.23 -6.70
C ALA A 145 -0.08 -9.45 -7.42
N ALA A 146 0.56 -10.61 -7.29
CA ALA A 146 0.10 -11.85 -7.88
C ALA A 146 -1.26 -12.28 -7.32
N LEU A 147 -1.42 -12.32 -5.99
CA LEU A 147 -2.69 -12.69 -5.35
C LEU A 147 -3.81 -11.70 -5.68
N ALA A 148 -3.50 -10.39 -5.64
CA ALA A 148 -4.47 -9.33 -5.91
C ALA A 148 -5.11 -9.48 -7.30
N HIS A 149 -4.33 -9.86 -8.30
CA HIS A 149 -4.81 -10.05 -9.67
C HIS A 149 -5.37 -11.46 -9.93
N ARG A 150 -5.43 -12.32 -8.90
CA ARG A 150 -5.88 -13.71 -8.97
C ARG A 150 -6.94 -14.01 -7.92
N GLY A 151 -7.89 -13.09 -7.75
CA GLY A 151 -9.13 -13.31 -7.01
C GLY A 151 -9.08 -13.00 -5.52
N TRP A 152 -7.92 -12.57 -5.00
CA TRP A 152 -7.85 -11.98 -3.65
C TRP A 152 -8.05 -10.47 -3.75
N ARG A 153 -8.95 -9.91 -2.94
CA ARG A 153 -9.15 -8.46 -2.91
C ARG A 153 -7.98 -7.79 -2.20
N LEU A 154 -7.33 -6.83 -2.85
CA LEU A 154 -6.29 -6.01 -2.23
C LEU A 154 -6.89 -5.04 -1.19
N LEU A 155 -6.42 -5.11 0.06
CA LEU A 155 -6.65 -4.06 1.05
C LEU A 155 -5.47 -3.10 1.08
N SER A 156 -4.24 -3.63 1.16
CA SER A 156 -3.02 -2.82 1.23
C SER A 156 -1.80 -3.65 0.85
N ASP A 157 -0.77 -3.03 0.27
CA ASP A 157 0.56 -3.66 0.16
C ASP A 157 1.49 -3.23 1.31
N GLU A 158 1.25 -2.11 1.97
CA GLU A 158 2.26 -1.51 2.86
C GLU A 158 1.76 -1.29 4.28
N LEU A 159 0.53 -0.77 4.44
CA LEU A 159 -0.06 -0.41 5.73
C LEU A 159 -1.40 -1.11 5.94
N GLY A 160 -1.43 -2.12 6.82
CA GLY A 160 -2.65 -2.69 7.37
C GLY A 160 -3.14 -1.85 8.55
N LEU A 161 -4.39 -1.41 8.51
CA LEU A 161 -4.98 -0.55 9.54
C LEU A 161 -5.88 -1.39 10.44
N LEU A 162 -5.36 -1.92 11.54
CA LEU A 162 -6.16 -2.70 12.48
C LEU A 162 -6.94 -1.75 13.39
N ASP A 163 -8.27 -1.78 13.29
CA ASP A 163 -9.14 -1.15 14.27
C ASP A 163 -9.12 -1.99 15.55
N MET A 164 -8.55 -1.43 16.61
CA MET A 164 -8.39 -2.14 17.88
C MET A 164 -9.72 -2.40 18.60
N THR A 165 -10.78 -1.65 18.27
CA THR A 165 -12.12 -1.80 18.85
C THR A 165 -12.88 -2.92 18.17
N THR A 166 -12.98 -2.89 16.84
CA THR A 166 -13.75 -3.88 16.06
C THR A 166 -12.96 -5.14 15.77
N GLY A 167 -11.63 -5.07 15.79
CA GLY A 167 -10.73 -6.15 15.38
C GLY A 167 -10.69 -6.37 13.87
N LEU A 168 -11.27 -5.47 13.07
CA LEU A 168 -11.26 -5.53 11.61
C LEU A 168 -10.04 -4.80 11.05
N ILE A 169 -9.56 -5.26 9.90
CA ILE A 169 -8.48 -4.58 9.18
C ILE A 169 -9.06 -3.77 8.03
N HIS A 170 -8.73 -2.49 8.03
CA HIS A 170 -9.00 -1.57 6.93
C HIS A 170 -7.77 -1.44 6.02
N GLY A 171 -8.03 -1.07 4.78
CA GLY A 171 -7.01 -0.75 3.78
C GLY A 171 -7.49 0.36 2.87
N MET A 172 -6.68 0.71 1.87
CA MET A 172 -6.95 1.81 0.94
C MET A 172 -6.97 1.36 -0.53
N ALA A 173 -6.69 0.07 -0.79
CA ALA A 173 -6.52 -0.50 -2.13
C ALA A 173 -5.62 0.36 -3.05
N ARG A 174 -4.57 0.97 -2.47
CA ARG A 174 -3.62 1.82 -3.21
C ARG A 174 -2.74 0.98 -4.15
N PRO A 175 -2.14 1.60 -5.18
CA PRO A 175 -1.22 0.90 -6.07
C PRO A 175 -0.09 0.18 -5.31
N ILE A 176 0.30 -0.99 -5.80
CA ILE A 176 1.29 -1.88 -5.19
C ILE A 176 2.70 -1.43 -5.60
N ASN A 177 3.63 -1.33 -4.65
CA ASN A 177 4.98 -0.82 -4.88
C ASN A 177 5.97 -1.96 -5.19
N LEU A 178 6.28 -2.17 -6.47
CA LEU A 178 7.28 -3.15 -6.90
C LEU A 178 8.68 -2.54 -7.03
N LYS A 179 9.69 -3.39 -6.82
CA LYS A 179 11.09 -2.98 -6.82
C LYS A 179 11.97 -3.91 -7.65
N ASN A 180 12.94 -3.33 -8.34
CA ASN A 180 14.04 -4.04 -9.01
C ASN A 180 13.54 -5.21 -9.86
N ALA A 181 14.03 -6.43 -9.60
CA ALA A 181 13.67 -7.66 -10.31
C ALA A 181 12.17 -8.03 -10.23
N SER A 182 11.44 -7.52 -9.23
CA SER A 182 10.00 -7.78 -9.11
C SER A 182 9.19 -7.11 -10.22
N ILE A 183 9.71 -6.02 -10.80
CA ILE A 183 9.02 -5.26 -11.85
C ILE A 183 8.90 -6.09 -13.13
N PRO A 184 9.99 -6.57 -13.79
CA PRO A 184 9.85 -7.41 -14.97
C PRO A 184 9.14 -8.73 -14.66
N LEU A 185 9.40 -9.35 -13.50
CA LEU A 185 8.75 -10.59 -13.09
C LEU A 185 7.22 -10.47 -13.07
N ILE A 186 6.66 -9.40 -12.48
CA ILE A 186 5.21 -9.21 -12.46
C ILE A 186 4.67 -8.73 -13.81
N ARG A 187 5.45 -8.01 -14.63
CA ARG A 187 5.03 -7.68 -16.00
C ARG A 187 4.85 -8.93 -16.85
N ASP A 188 5.75 -9.89 -16.71
CA ASP A 188 5.69 -11.16 -17.43
C ASP A 188 4.56 -12.04 -16.88
N PHE A 189 4.36 -12.03 -15.56
CA PHE A 189 3.32 -12.84 -14.90
C PHE A 189 1.89 -12.30 -15.09
N LEU A 190 1.73 -10.97 -15.17
CA LEU A 190 0.47 -10.25 -15.30
C LEU A 190 0.54 -9.25 -16.49
N PRO A 191 0.55 -9.72 -17.74
CA PRO A 191 0.66 -8.84 -18.91
C PRO A 191 -0.51 -7.85 -19.05
N GLU A 192 -1.66 -8.16 -18.44
CA GLU A 192 -2.84 -7.30 -18.38
C GLU A 192 -2.73 -6.16 -17.36
N ALA A 193 -1.87 -6.31 -16.34
CA ALA A 193 -1.74 -5.34 -15.27
C ALA A 193 -1.21 -3.99 -15.77
N ARG A 194 -1.69 -2.90 -15.16
CA ARG A 194 -1.29 -1.53 -15.53
C ARG A 194 -0.21 -1.04 -14.57
N PHE A 195 0.90 -0.58 -15.14
CA PHE A 195 2.05 -0.11 -14.37
C PHE A 195 2.27 1.39 -14.58
N SER A 196 2.83 2.05 -13.58
CA SER A 196 3.47 3.35 -13.77
C SER A 196 4.75 3.22 -14.62
N ALA A 197 5.31 4.35 -15.01
CA ALA A 197 6.70 4.41 -15.45
C ALA A 197 7.62 3.94 -14.31
N SER A 198 8.74 3.31 -14.68
CA SER A 198 9.77 2.94 -13.72
C SER A 198 10.58 4.16 -13.29
N MET A 199 10.79 4.30 -11.99
CA MET A 199 11.56 5.37 -11.36
C MET A 199 12.90 4.80 -10.88
N PRO A 200 14.01 4.99 -11.61
CA PRO A 200 15.32 4.46 -11.23
C PRO A 200 15.99 5.29 -10.13
N ASN A 201 17.04 4.73 -9.51
CA ASN A 201 17.93 5.40 -8.56
C ASN A 201 17.20 6.02 -7.36
N THR A 202 16.15 5.35 -6.87
CA THR A 202 15.52 5.72 -5.60
C THR A 202 16.31 5.11 -4.43
N SER A 203 16.05 5.54 -3.19
CA SER A 203 16.62 4.90 -1.99
C SER A 203 16.24 3.42 -1.85
N LYS A 204 15.19 2.97 -2.55
CA LYS A 204 14.69 1.59 -2.57
C LYS A 204 15.06 0.85 -3.88
N GLY A 205 15.97 1.40 -4.70
CA GLY A 205 16.33 0.88 -6.03
C GLY A 205 15.43 1.44 -7.13
N THR A 206 15.15 0.66 -8.17
CA THR A 206 14.15 1.03 -9.19
C THR A 206 12.76 0.68 -8.68
N VAL A 207 11.82 1.62 -8.73
CA VAL A 207 10.44 1.45 -8.27
C VAL A 207 9.47 1.59 -9.42
N ALA A 208 8.43 0.75 -9.48
CA ALA A 208 7.27 0.96 -10.32
C ALA A 208 6.00 0.55 -9.55
N LEU A 209 4.91 1.26 -9.79
CA LEU A 209 3.63 0.97 -9.16
C LEU A 209 2.80 0.07 -10.08
N VAL A 210 2.08 -0.88 -9.50
CA VAL A 210 1.03 -1.64 -10.17
C VAL A 210 -0.31 -1.10 -9.71
N ARG A 211 -1.16 -0.68 -10.64
CA ARG A 211 -2.50 -0.22 -10.32
C ARG A 211 -3.27 -1.32 -9.60
N ALA A 212 -4.01 -0.94 -8.56
CA ALA A 212 -4.88 -1.88 -7.86
C ALA A 212 -6.00 -2.41 -8.77
N PRO A 213 -6.39 -3.69 -8.62
CA PRO A 213 -7.56 -4.27 -9.28
C PRO A 213 -8.85 -3.46 -9.03
N GLN A 214 -9.75 -3.45 -10.01
CA GLN A 214 -10.96 -2.61 -9.97
C GLN A 214 -11.93 -3.03 -8.86
N ASP A 215 -12.08 -4.32 -8.61
CA ASP A 215 -12.86 -4.89 -7.51
C ASP A 215 -12.33 -4.43 -6.14
N ALA A 216 -11.02 -4.39 -5.97
CA ALA A 216 -10.38 -3.86 -4.78
C ALA A 216 -10.69 -2.38 -4.55
N ILE A 217 -10.61 -1.55 -5.60
CA ILE A 217 -10.94 -0.11 -5.51
C ILE A 217 -12.43 0.10 -5.22
N ALA A 218 -13.31 -0.69 -5.84
CA ALA A 218 -14.76 -0.60 -5.67
C ALA A 218 -15.20 -0.98 -4.25
N ALA A 219 -14.60 -2.03 -3.68
CA ALA A 219 -14.89 -2.50 -2.34
C ALA A 219 -13.91 -1.97 -1.27
N ARG A 220 -13.13 -0.91 -1.56
CA ARG A 220 -12.08 -0.40 -0.63
C ARG A 220 -12.60 0.04 0.74
N LEU A 221 -13.88 0.41 0.83
CA LEU A 221 -14.55 0.77 2.08
C LEU A 221 -14.85 -0.43 2.98
N ALA A 222 -14.87 -1.64 2.44
CA ALA A 222 -15.19 -2.85 3.17
C ALA A 222 -13.94 -3.37 3.92
N PRO A 223 -13.92 -3.30 5.27
CA PRO A 223 -12.86 -3.94 6.03
C PRO A 223 -12.99 -5.46 5.99
N ALA A 224 -11.96 -6.17 6.47
CA ALA A 224 -11.92 -7.62 6.49
C ALA A 224 -11.60 -8.16 7.88
N ARG A 225 -12.12 -9.34 8.20
CA ARG A 225 -11.91 -9.99 9.50
C ARG A 225 -10.61 -10.81 9.44
N PRO A 226 -9.60 -10.56 10.30
CA PRO A 226 -8.36 -11.33 10.29
C PRO A 226 -8.62 -12.83 10.40
N ALA A 227 -7.95 -13.60 9.56
CA ALA A 227 -8.09 -15.05 9.51
C ALA A 227 -6.75 -15.77 9.36
N TRP A 228 -5.79 -15.16 8.65
CA TRP A 228 -4.48 -15.74 8.43
C TRP A 228 -3.38 -14.72 8.66
N VAL A 229 -2.32 -15.17 9.33
CA VAL A 229 -1.05 -14.46 9.42
C VAL A 229 -0.02 -15.34 8.73
N VAL A 230 0.45 -14.92 7.56
CA VAL A 230 1.41 -15.70 6.76
C VAL A 230 2.67 -14.88 6.60
N LEU A 231 3.82 -15.40 7.03
CA LEU A 231 5.12 -14.74 6.88
C LEU A 231 5.80 -15.23 5.60
N PRO A 232 5.68 -14.50 4.47
CA PRO A 232 6.30 -14.92 3.22
C PRO A 232 7.82 -14.72 3.26
N THR A 233 8.53 -15.63 2.62
CA THR A 233 9.98 -15.54 2.37
C THR A 233 10.27 -16.11 0.98
N TRP A 234 10.63 -15.24 0.04
CA TRP A 234 11.12 -15.67 -1.25
C TRP A 234 12.55 -16.20 -1.13
N ARG A 235 12.81 -17.39 -1.70
CA ARG A 235 14.15 -17.95 -1.87
C ARG A 235 14.25 -18.58 -3.25
N ALA A 236 15.39 -18.40 -3.91
CA ALA A 236 15.63 -19.05 -5.19
C ALA A 236 15.63 -20.58 -5.02
N ASP A 237 15.07 -21.28 -6.01
CA ASP A 237 15.16 -22.74 -6.18
C ASP A 237 14.64 -23.60 -5.00
N VAL A 238 13.72 -23.05 -4.18
CA VAL A 238 12.99 -23.83 -3.17
C VAL A 238 11.57 -24.13 -3.63
N PRO A 239 11.02 -25.33 -3.33
CA PRO A 239 9.61 -25.60 -3.55
C PRO A 239 8.75 -24.72 -2.64
N ALA A 240 7.54 -24.37 -3.09
CA ALA A 240 6.60 -23.69 -2.22
C ALA A 240 6.25 -24.57 -1.00
N ARG A 241 6.29 -23.99 0.19
CA ARG A 241 5.96 -24.68 1.44
C ARG A 241 5.28 -23.74 2.42
N LEU A 242 4.07 -24.12 2.84
CA LEU A 242 3.35 -23.51 3.94
C LEU A 242 3.54 -24.37 5.20
N ALA A 243 4.06 -23.79 6.28
CA ALA A 243 4.31 -24.49 7.53
C ALA A 243 3.70 -23.70 8.71
N PRO A 244 2.96 -24.36 9.63
CA PRO A 244 2.41 -23.67 10.78
C PRO A 244 3.52 -23.14 11.68
N ILE A 245 3.26 -22.02 12.35
CA ILE A 245 4.14 -21.44 13.36
C ILE A 245 3.39 -21.21 14.67
N GLU A 246 4.13 -21.14 15.77
CA GLU A 246 3.55 -20.80 17.06
C GLU A 246 2.96 -19.39 17.05
N ARG A 247 1.81 -19.24 17.70
CA ARG A 247 1.13 -17.94 17.87
C ARG A 247 2.01 -16.91 18.55
N ALA A 248 2.76 -17.30 19.59
CA ALA A 248 3.69 -16.41 20.26
C ALA A 248 4.75 -15.85 19.29
N ARG A 249 5.23 -16.67 18.34
CA ARG A 249 6.16 -16.23 17.32
C ARG A 249 5.50 -15.24 16.35
N ALA A 250 4.32 -15.57 15.84
CA ALA A 250 3.55 -14.68 14.97
C ALA A 250 3.25 -13.32 15.62
N PHE A 251 2.92 -13.32 16.93
CA PHE A 251 2.73 -12.11 17.72
C PHE A 251 3.98 -11.23 17.73
N MET A 252 5.15 -11.81 18.01
CA MET A 252 6.40 -11.06 18.04
C MET A 252 6.74 -10.47 16.67
N ASP A 253 6.62 -11.26 15.60
CA ASP A 253 6.89 -10.79 14.25
C ASP A 253 5.89 -9.68 13.83
N LEU A 254 4.61 -9.75 14.24
CA LEU A 254 3.62 -8.67 14.02
C LEU A 254 3.92 -7.41 14.82
N ALA A 255 4.30 -7.55 16.09
CA ALA A 255 4.65 -6.43 16.96
C ALA A 255 5.87 -5.68 16.41
N GLU A 256 6.91 -6.40 15.98
CA GLU A 256 8.09 -5.82 15.33
C GLU A 256 7.78 -5.10 14.02
N GLN A 257 6.78 -5.58 13.27
CA GLN A 257 6.32 -4.92 12.04
C GLN A 257 5.25 -3.84 12.27
N SER A 258 4.89 -3.51 13.52
CA SER A 258 3.86 -2.52 13.82
C SER A 258 4.47 -1.15 14.15
N PHE A 259 4.13 -0.11 13.39
CA PHE A 259 4.78 1.22 13.48
C PHE A 259 4.52 1.96 14.79
N ASN A 260 3.35 1.77 15.38
CA ASN A 260 2.88 2.50 16.55
C ASN A 260 2.48 1.57 17.71
N TYR A 261 3.05 0.36 17.75
CA TYR A 261 2.77 -0.62 18.80
C TYR A 261 3.09 -0.07 20.19
N ASP A 262 4.28 0.50 20.37
CA ASP A 262 4.74 1.04 21.65
C ASP A 262 3.90 2.23 22.12
N LEU A 263 3.39 3.04 21.18
CA LEU A 263 2.50 4.17 21.49
C LEU A 263 1.16 3.70 22.08
N HIS A 264 0.69 2.51 21.67
CA HIS A 264 -0.57 1.93 22.12
C HIS A 264 -0.46 1.13 23.42
N GLY A 265 0.76 0.76 23.82
CA GLY A 265 1.02 0.00 25.04
C GLY A 265 0.10 -1.21 25.20
N GLN A 266 -0.65 -1.25 26.30
CA GLN A 266 -1.55 -2.38 26.60
C GLN A 266 -2.67 -2.56 25.57
N ALA A 267 -3.18 -1.49 24.95
CA ALA A 267 -4.23 -1.59 23.94
C ALA A 267 -3.70 -2.32 22.69
N GLY A 268 -2.50 -1.95 22.25
CA GLY A 268 -1.80 -2.58 21.12
C GLY A 268 -1.51 -4.06 21.38
N PHE A 269 -0.97 -4.38 22.56
CA PHE A 269 -0.75 -5.78 22.99
C PHE A 269 -2.03 -6.62 22.91
N ARG A 270 -3.13 -6.12 23.50
CA ARG A 270 -4.41 -6.84 23.50
C ARG A 270 -4.99 -6.99 22.09
N ALA A 271 -4.82 -5.98 21.23
CA ALA A 271 -5.31 -6.01 19.86
C ALA A 271 -4.56 -7.06 19.01
N LEU A 272 -3.22 -7.08 19.06
CA LEU A 272 -2.43 -8.12 18.38
C LEU A 272 -2.70 -9.51 18.96
N GLY A 273 -2.85 -9.63 20.28
CA GLY A 273 -3.19 -10.90 20.92
C GLY A 273 -4.51 -11.47 20.37
N ARG A 274 -5.56 -10.64 20.33
CA ARG A 274 -6.84 -11.03 19.71
C ARG A 274 -6.70 -11.42 18.24
N LEU A 275 -5.96 -10.64 17.46
CA LEU A 275 -5.73 -10.93 16.04
C LEU A 275 -5.08 -12.31 15.87
N VAL A 276 -3.99 -12.58 16.59
CA VAL A 276 -3.27 -13.85 16.50
C VAL A 276 -4.10 -15.01 17.02
N ASP A 277 -4.92 -14.82 18.06
CA ASP A 277 -5.79 -15.87 18.58
C ASP A 277 -6.89 -16.30 17.61
N THR A 278 -7.35 -15.38 16.75
CA THR A 278 -8.35 -15.64 15.73
C THR A 278 -7.77 -16.10 14.39
N CYS A 279 -6.45 -16.00 14.22
CA CYS A 279 -5.79 -16.33 12.96
C CYS A 279 -5.09 -17.69 13.03
N GLU A 280 -5.07 -18.37 11.88
CA GLU A 280 -4.08 -19.40 11.63
C GLU A 280 -2.76 -18.74 11.25
N CYS A 281 -1.65 -19.24 11.79
CA CYS A 281 -0.33 -18.62 11.63
C CYS A 281 0.61 -19.54 10.88
N TYR A 282 1.18 -19.06 9.79
CA TYR A 282 2.09 -19.82 8.95
C TYR A 282 3.35 -19.04 8.58
N ARG A 283 4.40 -19.79 8.26
CA ARG A 283 5.52 -19.34 7.44
C ARG A 283 5.35 -19.90 6.04
N PHE A 284 5.65 -19.08 5.04
CA PHE A 284 5.54 -19.47 3.65
C PHE A 284 6.85 -19.23 2.92
N GLU A 285 7.50 -20.30 2.46
CA GLU A 285 8.68 -20.21 1.59
C GLU A 285 8.27 -20.51 0.16
N TYR A 286 8.81 -19.77 -0.81
CA TYR A 286 8.49 -19.99 -2.23
C TYR A 286 9.56 -19.42 -3.15
N SER A 287 9.59 -19.93 -4.38
CA SER A 287 10.41 -19.42 -5.48
C SER A 287 9.55 -18.96 -6.67
N ARG A 288 8.47 -19.71 -6.97
CA ARG A 288 7.59 -19.52 -8.13
C ARG A 288 6.20 -19.04 -7.72
N LEU A 289 5.64 -18.11 -8.49
CA LEU A 289 4.33 -17.53 -8.19
C LEU A 289 3.17 -18.50 -8.39
N ASP A 290 3.20 -19.35 -9.44
CA ASP A 290 2.12 -20.31 -9.69
C ASP A 290 1.93 -21.30 -8.53
N GLU A 291 3.02 -21.82 -7.99
CA GLU A 291 2.99 -22.69 -6.81
C GLU A 291 2.46 -21.95 -5.59
N ALA A 292 2.87 -20.68 -5.41
CA ALA A 292 2.36 -19.86 -4.32
C ALA A 292 0.85 -19.65 -4.41
N LEU A 293 0.32 -19.29 -5.58
CA LEU A 293 -1.11 -19.11 -5.77
C LEU A 293 -1.89 -20.39 -5.44
N ALA A 294 -1.41 -21.56 -5.84
CA ALA A 294 -2.07 -22.83 -5.54
C ALA A 294 -2.17 -23.08 -4.03
N HIS A 295 -1.13 -22.77 -3.25
CA HIS A 295 -1.16 -22.87 -1.80
C HIS A 295 -2.16 -21.90 -1.15
N PHE A 296 -2.22 -20.65 -1.64
CA PHE A 296 -3.17 -19.68 -1.09
C PHE A 296 -4.61 -19.99 -1.48
N GLU A 297 -4.88 -20.51 -2.68
CA GLU A 297 -6.22 -20.96 -3.03
C GLU A 297 -6.68 -22.11 -2.13
N SER A 298 -5.83 -23.12 -1.92
CA SER A 298 -6.14 -24.22 -0.99
C SER A 298 -6.34 -23.74 0.45
N LEU A 299 -5.58 -22.71 0.88
CA LEU A 299 -5.74 -22.11 2.20
C LEU A 299 -7.10 -21.40 2.35
N ALA A 300 -7.60 -20.76 1.29
CA ALA A 300 -8.90 -20.12 1.30
C ALA A 300 -10.05 -21.13 1.27
N GLU A 301 -9.95 -22.17 0.42
CA GLU A 301 -10.97 -23.23 0.28
C GLU A 301 -11.10 -24.08 1.54
N GLY A 302 -9.99 -24.41 2.21
CA GLY A 302 -9.99 -25.21 3.45
C GLY A 302 -10.59 -24.49 4.67
N ALA A 303 -11.02 -23.25 4.49
CA ALA A 303 -11.50 -22.37 5.54
C ALA A 303 -13.01 -22.03 5.40
N GLU A 304 -13.64 -22.49 4.32
CA GLU A 304 -15.10 -22.53 4.13
C GLU A 304 -15.72 -23.72 4.90
#